data_AF-A0A9Y3RYT8-F1
#
_entry.id   AF-A0A9Y3RYT8-F1
#
_cell.length_a   1.000
_cell.length_b   1.000
_cell.length_c   1.000
_cell.angle_alpha   90.00
_cell.angle_beta   90.00
_cell.angle_gamma   90.00
#
_symmetry.space_group_name_H-M   'P 1'
#
loop_
_entity.id
_entity.type
_entity.pdbx_description
1 polymer ?
#
loop_
_entity_poly.entity_id
_entity_poly.type
_entity_poly.pdbx_seq_one_letter_code
_entity_poly.pdbx_strand_id
1 'polypeptide(L)'
;MAAVIERVDGCVGSLDSDIVSLRHTPPPSDQQHQNNPLLGLPIVAIETILNFLSYDEISLLRSVCKRMDMICQRVLNQGFLKVERYHSLCQRQVKAQLPRVGFKFLIPIKD
;
A
#
# COMPACT_ATOMS: atom_id res chain seq x y z
N MET A 1 -13.12 -41.67 -59.79
CA MET A 1 -12.47 -42.17 -58.56
C MET A 1 -13.24 -41.54 -57.41
N ALA A 2 -14.35 -42.13 -56.95
CA ALA A 2 -14.47 -43.04 -55.78
C ALA A 2 -13.96 -42.36 -54.48
N ALA A 3 -14.68 -42.24 -53.35
CA ALA A 3 -15.91 -42.88 -52.88
C ALA A 3 -16.48 -42.15 -51.61
N VAL A 4 -17.76 -42.43 -51.28
CA VAL A 4 -18.36 -42.67 -49.91
C VAL A 4 -18.28 -41.53 -48.87
N ILE A 5 -19.36 -40.81 -48.49
CA ILE A 5 -20.59 -41.08 -47.67
C ILE A 5 -20.37 -41.46 -46.19
N GLU A 6 -20.69 -40.52 -45.29
CA GLU A 6 -21.53 -40.61 -44.05
C GLU A 6 -21.66 -39.15 -43.53
N ARG A 7 -22.78 -38.43 -43.34
CA ARG A 7 -24.16 -38.66 -42.84
C ARG A 7 -24.24 -38.91 -41.33
N VAL A 8 -24.28 -37.83 -40.54
CA VAL A 8 -24.92 -37.78 -39.22
C VAL A 8 -25.85 -36.56 -39.18
N ASP A 9 -27.14 -36.84 -39.02
CA ASP A 9 -28.26 -35.91 -38.84
C ASP A 9 -28.42 -35.55 -37.35
N GLY A 10 -28.89 -34.33 -37.05
CA GLY A 10 -29.28 -33.94 -35.69
C GLY A 10 -29.92 -32.55 -35.62
N CYS A 11 -31.25 -32.54 -35.47
CA CYS A 11 -32.21 -31.47 -35.69
C CYS A 11 -32.29 -30.38 -34.58
N VAL A 12 -32.93 -29.25 -34.94
CA VAL A 12 -33.13 -27.98 -34.22
C VAL A 12 -34.34 -27.99 -33.26
N GLY A 13 -34.35 -27.05 -32.29
CA GLY A 13 -35.54 -26.52 -31.58
C GLY A 13 -35.31 -26.29 -30.09
N SER A 14 -35.95 -25.39 -29.34
CA SER A 14 -36.61 -24.09 -29.52
C SER A 14 -36.82 -23.52 -28.09
N LEU A 15 -36.87 -22.20 -27.98
CA LEU A 15 -37.06 -21.28 -26.82
C LEU A 15 -38.11 -21.64 -25.73
N ASP A 16 -37.84 -21.26 -24.45
CA ASP A 16 -38.69 -20.43 -23.53
C ASP A 16 -37.96 -20.17 -22.17
N SER A 17 -37.61 -18.93 -21.77
CA SER A 17 -38.25 -18.00 -20.78
C SER A 17 -38.43 -18.59 -19.36
N ASP A 18 -38.10 -18.01 -18.19
CA ASP A 18 -38.02 -16.63 -17.63
C ASP A 18 -37.01 -16.63 -16.43
N ILE A 19 -36.10 -15.66 -16.21
CA ILE A 19 -36.19 -14.30 -15.61
C ILE A 19 -36.53 -14.24 -14.09
N VAL A 20 -35.72 -13.43 -13.37
CA VAL A 20 -35.78 -12.95 -11.94
C VAL A 20 -35.03 -13.82 -10.92
N SER A 21 -34.17 -13.35 -10.00
CA SER A 21 -33.43 -12.11 -9.73
C SER A 21 -32.72 -12.35 -8.39
N LEU A 22 -31.41 -12.17 -8.29
CA LEU A 22 -30.85 -11.45 -7.13
C LEU A 22 -29.53 -10.82 -7.55
N ARG A 23 -29.66 -9.64 -8.17
CA ARG A 23 -28.57 -8.71 -8.36
C ARG A 23 -28.10 -8.26 -6.98
N HIS A 24 -26.93 -8.71 -6.57
CA HIS A 24 -26.11 -7.97 -5.62
C HIS A 24 -24.80 -7.62 -6.32
N THR A 25 -24.86 -6.61 -7.17
CA THR A 25 -23.66 -5.87 -7.61
C THR A 25 -23.28 -4.93 -6.46
N PRO A 26 -22.21 -5.22 -5.69
CA PRO A 26 -21.64 -4.19 -4.83
C PRO A 26 -21.08 -3.06 -5.72
N PRO A 27 -21.01 -1.82 -5.21
CA PRO A 27 -20.52 -0.68 -6.00
C PRO A 27 -19.11 -0.95 -6.54
N PRO A 28 -18.78 -0.48 -7.75
CA PRO A 28 -17.46 -0.67 -8.35
C PRO A 28 -16.46 0.28 -7.71
N SER A 29 -15.96 -0.03 -6.51
CA SER A 29 -14.92 0.79 -5.85
C SER A 29 -14.05 0.07 -4.82
N ASP A 30 -13.92 -1.27 -4.76
CA ASP A 30 -12.96 -1.87 -3.79
C ASP A 30 -12.49 -3.32 -4.07
N GLN A 31 -12.70 -3.88 -5.27
CA GLN A 31 -12.36 -5.30 -5.54
C GLN A 31 -10.90 -5.54 -5.97
N GLN A 32 -10.10 -4.50 -6.23
CA GLN A 32 -8.69 -4.67 -6.63
C GLN A 32 -7.76 -5.19 -5.51
N HIS A 33 -8.18 -5.14 -4.24
CA HIS A 33 -7.33 -5.58 -3.12
C HIS A 33 -7.36 -7.08 -2.83
N GLN A 34 -8.32 -7.83 -3.40
CA GLN A 34 -8.54 -9.24 -3.03
C GLN A 34 -7.52 -10.21 -3.65
N ASN A 35 -6.68 -9.77 -4.59
CA ASN A 35 -5.73 -10.64 -5.32
C ASN A 35 -4.25 -10.25 -5.14
N ASN A 36 -3.91 -9.47 -4.12
CA ASN A 36 -2.52 -9.09 -3.85
C ASN A 36 -1.99 -9.82 -2.60
N PRO A 37 -1.24 -10.94 -2.75
CA PRO A 37 -0.78 -11.74 -1.62
C PRO A 37 0.10 -10.95 -0.64
N LEU A 38 0.89 -10.00 -1.13
CA LEU A 38 1.67 -9.06 -0.30
C LEU A 38 0.77 -8.23 0.62
N LEU A 39 -0.30 -7.66 0.05
CA LEU A 39 -1.24 -6.84 0.81
C LEU A 39 -2.16 -7.71 1.68
N GLY A 40 -2.27 -9.02 1.43
CA GLY A 40 -2.98 -9.94 2.31
C GLY A 40 -2.28 -10.18 3.66
N LEU A 41 -1.00 -9.82 3.76
CA LEU A 41 -0.22 -10.03 4.98
C LEU A 41 -0.67 -9.11 6.12
N PRO A 42 -0.46 -9.52 7.39
CA PRO A 42 -0.59 -8.63 8.53
C PRO A 42 0.30 -7.40 8.36
N ILE A 43 -0.20 -6.23 8.77
CA ILE A 43 0.49 -4.95 8.54
C ILE A 43 1.93 -4.94 9.10
N VAL A 44 2.15 -5.60 10.24
CA VAL A 44 3.47 -5.74 10.86
C VAL A 44 4.45 -6.47 9.94
N ALA A 45 4.00 -7.53 9.24
CA ALA A 45 4.84 -8.27 8.31
C ALA A 45 5.21 -7.39 7.10
N ILE A 46 4.26 -6.61 6.58
CA ILE A 46 4.50 -5.67 5.49
C ILE A 46 5.50 -4.59 5.93
N GLU A 47 5.31 -3.99 7.10
CA GLU A 47 6.25 -3.01 7.69
C GLU A 47 7.65 -3.60 7.87
N THR A 48 7.77 -4.87 8.30
CA THR A 48 9.08 -5.53 8.40
C THR A 48 9.74 -5.78 7.04
N ILE A 49 8.98 -6.06 6.00
CA ILE A 49 9.52 -6.16 4.63
C ILE A 49 10.00 -4.78 4.16
N LEU A 50 9.20 -3.74 4.39
CA LEU A 50 9.56 -2.37 3.99
C LEU A 50 10.80 -1.83 4.72
N ASN A 51 11.12 -2.32 5.93
CA ASN A 51 12.34 -1.93 6.66
C ASN A 51 13.66 -2.32 5.95
N PHE A 52 13.62 -3.18 4.92
CA PHE A 52 14.78 -3.50 4.10
C PHE A 52 15.01 -2.53 2.94
N LEU A 53 14.10 -1.57 2.74
CA LEU A 53 14.16 -0.58 1.67
C LEU A 53 14.61 0.78 2.22
N SER A 54 15.21 1.59 1.35
CA SER A 54 15.52 2.98 1.65
C SER A 54 14.27 3.86 1.69
N TYR A 55 14.38 5.03 2.31
CA TYR A 55 13.30 6.01 2.38
C TYR A 55 12.76 6.37 0.98
N ASP A 56 13.66 6.58 0.02
CA ASP A 56 13.31 6.94 -1.35
C ASP A 56 12.52 5.82 -2.04
N GLU A 57 12.96 4.56 -1.90
CA GLU A 57 12.24 3.40 -2.43
C GLU A 57 10.83 3.27 -1.83
N ILE A 58 10.70 3.42 -0.51
CA ILE A 58 9.40 3.37 0.18
C ILE A 58 8.49 4.51 -0.29
N SER A 59 9.06 5.69 -0.55
CA SER A 59 8.31 6.85 -1.04
C SER A 59 7.72 6.62 -2.44
N LEU A 60 8.45 5.93 -3.32
CA LEU A 60 7.97 5.57 -4.66
C LEU A 60 6.81 4.57 -4.59
N LEU A 61 6.85 3.63 -3.64
CA LEU A 61 5.80 2.62 -3.43
C LEU A 61 4.43 3.23 -3.06
N ARG A 62 4.39 4.48 -2.57
CA ARG A 62 3.13 5.18 -2.27
C ARG A 62 2.22 5.34 -3.48
N SER A 63 2.78 5.40 -4.68
CA SER A 63 2.02 5.55 -5.93
C SER A 63 1.33 4.27 -6.42
N VAL A 64 1.65 3.10 -5.83
CA VAL A 64 1.22 1.80 -6.35
C VAL A 64 -0.26 1.52 -6.11
N CYS A 65 -0.75 1.72 -4.88
CA CYS A 65 -2.17 1.57 -4.54
C CYS A 65 -2.50 2.27 -3.22
N LYS A 66 -3.80 2.51 -2.97
CA LYS A 66 -4.29 3.20 -1.76
C LYS A 66 -3.83 2.52 -0.46
N ARG A 67 -3.88 1.19 -0.38
CA ARG A 67 -3.45 0.48 0.85
C ARG A 67 -1.93 0.57 1.05
N MET A 68 -1.15 0.50 -0.01
CA MET A 68 0.30 0.67 0.06
C MET A 68 0.66 2.10 0.50
N ASP A 69 -0.02 3.12 -0.04
CA ASP A 69 0.15 4.51 0.39
C ASP A 69 -0.04 4.68 1.90
N MET A 70 -1.14 4.14 2.45
CA MET A 70 -1.42 4.21 3.89
C MET A 70 -0.33 3.55 4.74
N ILE A 71 0.18 2.39 4.32
CA ILE A 71 1.23 1.66 5.05
C ILE A 71 2.56 2.41 4.95
N CYS A 72 2.99 2.77 3.75
CA CYS A 72 4.22 3.53 3.51
C CYS A 72 4.19 4.86 4.26
N GLN A 73 3.07 5.58 4.28
CA GLN A 73 2.96 6.83 5.02
C GLN A 73 3.23 6.64 6.52
N ARG A 74 2.72 5.56 7.12
CA ARG A 74 3.00 5.26 8.52
C ARG A 74 4.48 4.99 8.75
N VAL A 75 5.11 4.16 7.91
CA VAL A 75 6.53 3.81 8.02
C VAL A 75 7.41 5.06 7.91
N LEU A 76 7.17 5.90 6.89
CA LEU A 76 7.92 7.13 6.64
C LEU A 76 7.78 8.12 7.81
N ASN A 77 6.55 8.33 8.29
CA ASN A 77 6.29 9.20 9.43
C ASN A 77 6.96 8.68 10.70
N GLN A 78 6.92 7.38 10.95
CA GLN A 78 7.60 6.77 12.09
C GLN A 78 9.13 6.96 12.01
N GLY A 79 9.71 6.84 10.81
CA GLY A 79 11.10 7.16 10.54
C GLY A 79 11.43 8.61 10.88
N PHE A 80 10.63 9.55 10.39
CA PHE A 80 10.80 10.99 10.68
C PHE A 80 10.75 11.29 12.18
N LEU A 81 9.74 10.79 12.90
CA LEU A 81 9.61 11.00 14.35
C LEU A 81 10.77 10.39 15.16
N LYS A 82 11.43 9.35 14.66
CA LYS A 82 12.64 8.79 15.31
C LYS A 82 13.82 9.74 15.15
N VAL A 83 14.03 10.26 13.94
CA VAL A 83 15.11 11.22 13.64
C VAL A 83 14.91 12.52 14.41
N GLU A 84 13.69 13.05 14.40
CA GLU A 84 13.33 14.27 15.14
C GLU A 84 13.62 14.12 16.64
N ARG A 85 13.18 13.02 17.27
CA ARG A 85 13.47 12.75 18.69
C ARG A 85 14.95 12.63 18.98
N TYR A 86 15.71 11.98 18.11
CA TYR A 86 17.16 11.87 18.26
C TYR A 86 17.83 13.24 18.19
N HIS A 87 17.42 14.07 17.22
CA HIS A 87 17.91 15.43 17.11
C HIS A 87 17.61 16.26 18.37
N SER A 88 16.38 16.22 18.90
CA SER A 88 16.02 16.88 20.15
C SER A 88 16.82 16.37 21.36
N LEU A 89 17.22 15.10 21.36
CA LEU A 89 18.07 14.53 22.40
C LEU A 89 19.50 15.08 22.31
N CYS A 90 20.12 15.02 21.13
CA CYS A 90 21.45 15.59 20.90
C CYS A 90 21.48 17.08 21.22
N GLN A 91 20.48 17.84 20.77
CA GLN A 91 20.37 19.27 21.03
C GLN A 91 20.30 19.57 22.54
N ARG A 92 19.51 18.81 23.31
CA ARG A 92 19.45 18.96 24.77
C ARG A 92 20.77 18.61 25.44
N GLN A 93 21.46 17.56 24.98
CA GLN A 93 22.76 17.15 25.53
C GLN A 93 23.86 18.17 25.26
N VAL A 94 23.95 18.68 24.03
CA VAL A 94 24.88 19.78 23.71
C VAL A 94 24.50 21.02 24.52
N LYS A 95 23.20 21.30 24.68
CA LYS A 95 22.73 22.46 25.45
C LYS A 95 23.08 22.42 26.93
N ALA A 96 22.99 21.25 27.55
CA ALA A 96 23.34 21.05 28.95
C ALA A 96 24.85 21.20 29.21
N GLN A 97 25.70 20.99 28.20
CA GLN A 97 27.15 21.06 28.34
C GLN A 97 27.72 22.47 28.15
N LEU A 98 26.94 23.44 27.66
CA LEU A 98 27.43 24.81 27.48
C LEU A 98 27.07 25.72 28.66
N PRO A 99 27.91 26.73 28.98
CA PRO A 99 27.63 27.72 30.02
C PRO A 99 26.35 28.51 29.71
N ARG A 100 25.53 28.78 30.74
CA ARG A 100 24.19 29.40 30.62
C ARG A 100 24.20 30.79 29.94
N VAL A 101 25.35 31.47 29.93
CA VAL A 101 25.55 32.78 29.27
C VAL A 101 25.90 32.69 27.78
N GLY A 102 26.37 31.53 27.29
CA GLY A 102 26.76 31.34 25.88
C GLY A 102 25.60 30.99 24.93
N PHE A 103 24.42 30.66 25.46
CA PHE A 103 23.31 30.12 24.65
C PHE A 103 22.46 31.17 23.93
N LYS A 104 22.56 32.44 24.31
CA LYS A 104 21.74 33.49 23.68
C LYS A 104 22.24 33.85 22.27
N PHE A 105 23.45 33.43 21.90
CA PHE A 105 24.12 33.83 20.66
C PHE A 105 24.32 32.71 19.63
N LEU A 106 24.16 31.43 20.00
CA LEU A 106 24.38 30.31 19.09
C LEU A 106 23.07 29.55 18.88
N ILE A 107 22.54 29.68 17.66
CA ILE A 107 21.46 28.87 17.07
C ILE A 107 20.02 29.40 17.28
N PRO A 108 19.46 30.13 16.30
CA PRO A 108 18.01 30.25 16.16
C PRO A 108 17.49 28.96 15.53
N ILE A 109 17.12 27.96 16.34
CA ILE A 109 16.21 26.89 15.87
C ILE A 109 14.82 27.28 16.35
N LYS A 110 14.03 27.70 15.37
CA LYS A 110 12.61 28.05 15.42
C LYS A 110 11.82 26.91 16.09
N ASP A 111 11.21 27.19 17.25
CA ASP A 111 10.03 26.47 17.72
C ASP A 111 8.80 26.84 16.85
#